data_AF-A0A4R2JBD4-F1
#
_entry.id   AF-A0A4R2JBD4-F1
#
_cell.length_a   1.000
_cell.length_b   1.000
_cell.length_c   1.000
_cell.angle_alpha   90.00
_cell.angle_beta   90.00
_cell.angle_gamma   90.00
#
_symmetry.space_group_name_H-M   'P 1'
#
loop_
_entity.id
_entity.type
_entity.pdbx_description
1 polymer ?
#
loop_
_entity_poly.entity_id
_entity_poly.type
_entity_poly.pdbx_seq_one_letter_code
_entity_poly.pdbx_strand_id
1 'polypeptide(L)'
;LSPEEVRNIRESYGLSQRAFAKLLGIGEASIARYETGALPEKSLSNMIMLLKDPKNMEKLLEKNEEALTPREKIRLLRRLEEIKGDDEENAVKIPKELYNLLEDKAKKEGKSTDKFIEEILRKVI
;
A
#
# COMPACT_ATOMS: atom_id res chain seq x y z
N LEU A 1 5.09 16.95 -10.64
CA LEU A 1 5.00 15.48 -10.81
C LEU A 1 5.92 15.10 -11.95
N SER A 2 7.01 14.40 -11.65
CA SER A 2 7.98 13.99 -12.67
C SER A 2 7.46 12.77 -13.46
N PRO A 3 8.00 12.50 -14.66
CA PRO A 3 7.65 11.30 -15.44
C PRO A 3 7.89 9.99 -14.67
N GLU A 4 8.99 9.95 -13.92
CA GLU A 4 9.36 8.80 -13.09
C GLU A 4 8.38 8.63 -11.93
N GLU A 5 7.93 9.73 -11.30
CA GLU A 5 6.91 9.63 -10.25
C GLU A 5 5.58 9.07 -10.77
N VAL A 6 5.14 9.48 -11.97
CA VAL A 6 3.91 8.92 -12.59
C VAL A 6 4.07 7.41 -12.79
N ARG A 7 5.21 7.00 -13.35
CA ARG A 7 5.53 5.58 -13.58
C ARG A 7 5.54 4.80 -12.27
N ASN A 8 6.25 5.30 -11.26
CA ASN A 8 6.40 4.65 -9.96
C ASN A 8 5.07 4.48 -9.25
N ILE A 9 4.19 5.49 -9.29
CA ILE A 9 2.84 5.39 -8.72
C ILE A 9 2.03 4.32 -9.44
N ARG A 10 2.08 4.26 -10.77
CA ARG A 10 1.36 3.23 -11.53
C ARG A 10 1.89 1.83 -11.23
N GLU A 11 3.22 1.67 -11.23
CA GLU A 11 3.89 0.39 -11.07
C GLU A 11 3.84 -0.14 -9.64
N SER A 12 3.75 0.73 -8.63
CA SER A 12 3.53 0.30 -7.25
C SER A 12 2.24 -0.52 -7.10
N TYR A 13 1.24 -0.28 -7.94
CA TYR A 13 -0.02 -1.05 -8.00
C TYR A 13 0.00 -2.20 -9.03
N GLY A 14 1.11 -2.44 -9.72
CA GLY A 14 1.23 -3.48 -10.74
C GLY A 14 0.34 -3.25 -11.98
N LEU A 15 -0.01 -1.99 -12.26
CA LEU A 15 -0.90 -1.62 -13.36
C LEU A 15 -0.13 -1.35 -14.66
N SER A 16 -0.72 -1.75 -15.80
CA SER A 16 -0.27 -1.29 -17.12
C SER A 16 -0.69 0.16 -17.37
N GLN A 17 -0.02 0.85 -18.30
CA GLN A 17 -0.42 2.22 -18.70
C GLN A 17 -1.90 2.27 -19.12
N ARG A 18 -2.35 1.27 -19.90
CA ARG A 18 -3.75 1.10 -20.29
C ARG A 18 -4.70 0.98 -19.11
N ALA A 19 -4.41 0.10 -18.15
CA ALA A 19 -5.28 -0.12 -17.00
C ALA A 19 -5.36 1.12 -16.10
N PHE A 20 -4.22 1.78 -15.88
CA PHE A 20 -4.15 3.02 -15.11
C PHE A 20 -4.90 4.17 -15.78
N ALA A 21 -4.78 4.30 -17.09
CA ALA A 21 -5.51 5.30 -17.87
C ALA A 21 -7.03 5.08 -17.79
N LYS A 22 -7.49 3.83 -17.89
CA LYS A 22 -8.91 3.47 -17.73
C LYS A 22 -9.45 3.85 -16.35
N LEU A 23 -8.71 3.54 -15.29
CA LEU A 23 -9.10 3.93 -13.92
C LEU A 23 -9.19 5.45 -13.74
N LEU A 24 -8.31 6.20 -14.39
CA LEU A 24 -8.32 7.67 -14.35
C LEU A 24 -9.33 8.31 -15.31
N GLY A 25 -9.99 7.53 -16.17
CA GLY A 25 -10.93 8.03 -17.18
C GLY A 25 -10.26 8.84 -18.30
N ILE A 26 -9.00 8.56 -18.62
CA ILE A 26 -8.23 9.25 -19.67
C ILE A 26 -7.70 8.26 -20.72
N GLY A 27 -7.21 8.80 -21.84
CA GLY A 27 -6.59 7.98 -22.89
C GLY A 27 -5.22 7.43 -22.47
N GLU A 28 -4.91 6.19 -22.87
CA GLU A 28 -3.61 5.53 -22.62
C GLU A 28 -2.42 6.36 -23.12
N ALA A 29 -2.57 7.01 -24.27
CA ALA A 29 -1.55 7.91 -24.82
C ALA A 29 -1.20 9.08 -23.89
N SER A 30 -2.12 9.52 -23.03
CA SER A 30 -1.83 10.56 -22.04
C SER A 30 -0.85 10.05 -20.98
N ILE A 31 -1.07 8.85 -20.43
CA ILE A 31 -0.14 8.23 -19.48
C ILE A 31 1.22 8.01 -20.13
N ALA A 32 1.27 7.48 -21.35
CA ALA A 32 2.52 7.28 -22.07
C ALA A 32 3.31 8.59 -22.22
N ARG A 33 2.65 9.68 -22.62
CA ARG A 33 3.28 11.01 -22.72
C ARG A 33 3.81 11.51 -21.38
N TYR A 34 3.04 11.35 -20.30
CA TYR A 34 3.46 11.82 -18.98
C TYR A 34 4.67 11.07 -18.46
N GLU A 35 4.72 9.75 -18.68
CA GLU A 35 5.87 8.92 -18.32
C GLU A 35 7.12 9.13 -19.20
N THR A 36 7.02 9.93 -20.27
CA THR A 36 8.13 10.30 -21.15
C THR A 36 8.46 11.80 -21.13
N GLY A 37 7.87 12.60 -20.23
CA GLY A 37 8.28 14.01 -20.07
C GLY A 37 7.17 15.05 -20.26
N ALA A 38 6.00 14.69 -20.78
CA ALA A 38 4.92 15.65 -20.91
C ALA A 38 4.36 16.03 -19.54
N LEU A 39 4.00 17.30 -19.37
CA LEU A 39 3.39 17.77 -18.12
C LEU A 39 1.87 17.57 -18.17
N PRO A 40 1.26 16.87 -17.19
CA PRO A 40 -0.18 16.84 -17.04
C PRO A 40 -0.69 18.21 -16.60
N GLU A 41 -1.97 18.48 -16.84
CA GLU A 41 -2.64 19.61 -16.20
C GLU A 41 -2.60 19.47 -14.67
N LYS A 42 -2.72 20.61 -13.97
CA LYS A 42 -2.61 20.67 -12.51
C LYS A 42 -3.61 19.75 -11.81
N SER A 43 -4.85 19.70 -12.28
CA SER A 43 -5.91 18.84 -11.77
C SER A 43 -5.54 17.36 -11.84
N LEU A 44 -5.07 16.90 -13.00
CA LEU A 44 -4.68 15.51 -13.22
C LEU A 44 -3.40 15.16 -12.45
N SER A 45 -2.43 16.08 -12.38
CA SER A 45 -1.25 15.91 -11.54
C SER A 45 -1.63 15.69 -10.06
N ASN A 46 -2.56 16.50 -9.54
CA ASN A 46 -3.04 16.35 -8.16
C ASN A 46 -3.74 15.00 -7.96
N MET A 47 -4.58 14.59 -8.91
CA MET A 47 -5.24 13.28 -8.85
C MET A 47 -4.24 12.13 -8.80
N ILE A 48 -3.23 12.13 -9.68
CA ILE A 48 -2.19 11.09 -9.69
C ILE A 48 -1.39 11.12 -8.37
N MET A 49 -1.06 12.30 -7.84
CA MET A 49 -0.36 12.41 -6.54
C MET A 49 -1.17 11.81 -5.38
N LEU A 50 -2.50 11.99 -5.36
CA LEU A 50 -3.36 11.38 -4.33
C LEU A 50 -3.31 9.85 -4.37
N LEU A 51 -3.04 9.26 -5.53
CA LEU A 51 -2.87 7.82 -5.67
C LEU A 51 -1.56 7.30 -5.07
N LYS A 52 -0.69 8.14 -4.49
CA LYS A 52 0.37 7.65 -3.60
C LYS A 52 -0.20 6.95 -2.35
N ASP A 53 -1.41 7.31 -1.92
CA ASP A 53 -2.14 6.66 -0.83
C ASP A 53 -3.02 5.52 -1.38
N PRO A 54 -2.79 4.25 -0.97
CA PRO A 54 -3.57 3.09 -1.37
C PRO A 54 -5.07 3.23 -1.10
N LYS A 55 -5.48 3.96 -0.06
CA LYS A 55 -6.89 4.20 0.25
C LYS A 55 -7.58 5.01 -0.85
N ASN A 56 -6.85 5.90 -1.52
CA ASN A 56 -7.38 6.66 -2.65
C ASN A 56 -7.49 5.80 -3.91
N MET A 57 -6.55 4.87 -4.13
CA MET A 57 -6.64 3.91 -5.23
C MET A 57 -7.84 2.96 -5.06
N GLU A 58 -8.08 2.48 -3.84
CA GLU A 58 -9.26 1.67 -3.53
C GLU A 58 -10.57 2.42 -3.82
N LYS A 59 -10.70 3.67 -3.32
CA LYS A 59 -11.86 4.52 -3.62
C LYS A 59 -12.03 4.80 -5.12
N LEU A 60 -10.92 4.96 -5.85
CA LEU A 60 -10.97 5.16 -7.30
C LEU A 60 -11.50 3.90 -8.01
N LEU A 61 -11.04 2.72 -7.59
CA LEU A 61 -11.51 1.44 -8.11
C LEU A 61 -12.99 1.21 -7.83
N GLU A 62 -13.47 1.54 -6.63
CA GLU A 62 -14.90 1.45 -6.27
C GLU A 62 -15.76 2.35 -7.15
N LYS A 63 -15.30 3.57 -7.44
CA LYS A 63 -16.03 4.52 -8.30
C LYS A 63 -16.03 4.12 -9.77
N ASN A 64 -14.98 3.43 -10.22
CA ASN A 64 -14.76 3.04 -11.61
C ASN A 64 -14.65 1.52 -11.73
N GLU A 65 -15.57 0.79 -11.10
CA GLU A 65 -15.50 -0.67 -10.98
C GLU A 65 -15.42 -1.39 -12.33
N GLU A 66 -16.15 -0.89 -13.32
CA GLU A 66 -16.22 -1.42 -14.69
C GLU A 66 -14.99 -1.06 -15.55
N ALA A 67 -14.07 -0.22 -15.05
CA ALA A 67 -12.91 0.22 -15.82
C ALA A 67 -11.89 -0.91 -16.04
N LEU A 68 -11.87 -1.91 -15.16
CA LEU A 68 -10.93 -3.02 -15.18
C LEU A 68 -11.63 -4.35 -15.47
N THR A 69 -10.91 -5.25 -16.13
CA THR A 69 -11.36 -6.65 -16.23
C THR A 69 -11.35 -7.32 -14.85
N PRO A 70 -12.14 -8.40 -14.63
CA PRO A 70 -12.12 -9.13 -13.36
C PRO A 70 -10.72 -9.57 -12.93
N ARG A 71 -9.88 -10.00 -13.88
CA ARG A 71 -8.49 -10.38 -13.62
C ARG A 71 -7.61 -9.21 -13.19
N GLU A 72 -7.78 -8.04 -13.80
CA GLU A 72 -7.05 -6.82 -13.41
C GLU A 72 -7.49 -6.35 -12.02
N LYS A 73 -8.80 -6.39 -11.74
CA LYS A 73 -9.37 -6.04 -10.43
C LYS A 73 -8.82 -6.92 -9.31
N ILE A 74 -8.83 -8.24 -9.48
CA ILE A 74 -8.27 -9.18 -8.49
C ILE A 74 -6.80 -8.90 -8.21
N ARG A 75 -5.99 -8.65 -9.26
CA ARG A 75 -4.57 -8.32 -9.08
C ARG A 75 -4.36 -7.01 -8.34
N LEU A 76 -5.15 -5.98 -8.65
CA LEU A 76 -5.08 -4.68 -7.99
C LEU A 76 -5.47 -4.80 -6.52
N LEU A 77 -6.55 -5.50 -6.20
CA LEU A 77 -6.99 -5.72 -4.81
C LEU A 77 -5.94 -6.45 -3.99
N ARG A 78 -5.38 -7.55 -4.51
CA ARG A 78 -4.27 -8.25 -3.84
C ARG A 78 -3.07 -7.32 -3.60
N ARG A 79 -2.74 -6.49 -4.60
CA ARG A 79 -1.63 -5.55 -4.46
C ARG A 79 -1.92 -4.47 -3.41
N LEU A 80 -3.16 -4.00 -3.31
CA LEU A 80 -3.59 -3.07 -2.27
C LEU A 80 -3.50 -3.69 -0.88
N GLU A 81 -3.89 -4.96 -0.72
CA GLU A 81 -3.71 -5.72 0.52
C GLU A 81 -2.22 -5.86 0.87
N GLU A 82 -1.35 -6.21 -0.09
CA GLU A 82 0.11 -6.28 0.12
C GLU A 82 0.68 -4.94 0.59
N ILE A 83 0.28 -3.81 -0.01
CA ILE A 83 0.78 -2.49 0.39
C ILE A 83 0.26 -2.08 1.77
N LYS A 84 -0.97 -2.47 2.14
CA LYS A 84 -1.54 -2.22 3.48
C LYS A 84 -0.93 -3.13 4.54
N GLY A 85 -0.51 -4.33 4.15
CA GLY A 85 0.01 -5.38 5.03
C GLY A 85 1.38 -5.11 5.64
N ASP A 86 2.11 -4.08 5.19
CA ASP A 86 3.34 -3.62 5.84
C ASP A 86 3.09 -2.83 7.14
N ASP A 87 1.84 -2.42 7.41
CA ASP A 87 1.42 -1.70 8.62
C ASP A 87 0.43 -2.50 9.52
N GLU A 88 0.11 -3.76 9.19
CA GLU A 88 -0.74 -4.57 10.06
C GLU A 88 0.05 -5.15 11.24
N GLU A 89 0.19 -4.36 12.31
CA GLU A 89 0.42 -4.91 13.64
C GLU A 89 -0.73 -5.87 13.96
N ASN A 90 -0.47 -7.17 13.84
CA ASN A 90 -1.39 -8.19 14.29
C ASN A 90 -1.46 -8.18 15.82
N ALA A 91 -2.51 -7.58 16.37
CA ALA A 91 -2.74 -7.54 17.80
C ALA A 91 -3.30 -8.87 18.31
N VAL A 92 -2.55 -9.53 19.20
CA VAL A 92 -3.01 -10.73 19.91
C VAL A 92 -3.50 -10.34 21.29
N LYS A 93 -4.70 -10.79 21.67
CA LYS A 93 -5.18 -10.65 23.05
C LYS A 93 -4.50 -11.69 23.93
N ILE A 94 -3.83 -11.23 24.97
CA ILE A 94 -3.28 -12.08 26.02
C ILE A 94 -3.87 -11.73 27.39
N PRO A 95 -3.94 -12.69 28.33
CA PRO A 95 -4.30 -12.39 29.72
C PRO A 95 -3.38 -11.32 30.31
N LYS A 96 -3.93 -10.44 31.15
CA LYS A 96 -3.17 -9.33 31.76
C LYS A 96 -2.02 -9.84 32.62
N GLU A 97 -2.22 -10.96 33.28
CA GLU A 97 -1.23 -11.64 34.11
C GLU A 97 -0.01 -12.07 33.29
N LEU A 98 -0.25 -12.56 32.07
CA LEU A 98 0.82 -12.95 31.16
C LEU A 98 1.59 -11.73 30.65
N TYR A 99 0.88 -10.65 30.30
CA TYR A 99 1.51 -9.39 29.89
C TYR A 99 2.45 -8.85 30.99
N ASN A 100 1.97 -8.78 32.24
CA ASN A 100 2.78 -8.31 33.37
C ASN A 100 4.04 -9.18 33.57
N LEU A 101 3.93 -10.50 33.41
CA LEU A 101 5.06 -11.41 33.54
C LEU A 101 6.11 -11.17 32.43
N LEU A 102 5.68 -10.89 31.20
CA LEU A 102 6.56 -10.56 30.09
C LEU A 102 7.28 -9.23 30.35
N GLU A 103 6.56 -8.22 30.85
CA GLU A 103 7.11 -6.90 31.18
C GLU A 103 8.16 -6.99 32.29
N ASP A 104 7.89 -7.75 33.37
CA ASP A 104 8.83 -7.94 34.47
C ASP A 104 10.11 -8.65 34.03
N LYS A 105 9.99 -9.65 33.15
CA LYS A 105 11.16 -10.34 32.58
C LYS A 105 11.97 -9.42 31.67
N ALA A 106 11.31 -8.66 30.81
CA ALA A 106 11.97 -7.68 29.94
C ALA A 106 12.78 -6.66 30.75
N LYS A 107 12.19 -6.13 31.84
CA LYS A 107 12.87 -5.21 32.78
C LYS A 107 14.10 -5.82 33.44
N LYS A 108 14.02 -7.08 33.90
CA LYS A 108 15.17 -7.78 34.51
C LYS A 108 16.34 -7.97 33.53
N GLU A 109 16.05 -8.06 32.23
CA GLU A 109 17.06 -8.13 31.16
C GLU A 109 17.46 -6.74 30.61
N GLY A 110 16.91 -5.65 31.13
CA GLY A 110 17.20 -4.29 30.66
C GLY A 110 16.70 -4.02 29.23
N LYS A 111 15.61 -4.67 28.80
CA LYS A 111 15.03 -4.56 27.45
C LYS A 111 13.60 -4.01 27.50
N SER A 112 13.12 -3.51 26.37
CA SER A 112 11.68 -3.24 26.18
C SER A 112 10.90 -4.56 26.05
N THR A 113 9.61 -4.51 26.39
CA THR A 113 8.71 -5.67 26.25
C THR A 113 8.66 -6.18 24.81
N ASP A 114 8.60 -5.28 23.82
CA ASP A 114 8.53 -5.65 22.40
C ASP A 114 9.80 -6.40 21.96
N LYS A 115 10.99 -5.88 22.30
CA LYS A 115 12.26 -6.52 21.99
C LYS A 115 12.40 -7.88 22.65
N PHE A 116 11.90 -8.01 23.88
CA PHE A 116 11.90 -9.28 24.60
C PHE A 116 10.97 -10.31 23.95
N ILE A 117 9.78 -9.89 23.53
CA ILE A 117 8.82 -10.75 22.81
C ILE A 117 9.41 -11.19 21.46
N GLU A 118 10.01 -10.28 20.69
CA GLU A 118 10.67 -10.63 19.43
C GLU A 118 11.76 -11.70 19.61
N GLU A 119 12.60 -11.56 20.65
CA GLU A 119 13.65 -12.55 20.94
C GLU A 119 13.07 -13.92 21.34
N ILE A 120 11.95 -13.95 22.06
CA ILE A 120 11.25 -15.20 22.40
C ILE A 120 10.72 -15.84 21.12
N LEU A 121 10.00 -15.09 20.29
CA LEU A 121 9.38 -15.62 19.08
C LEU A 121 10.43 -16.19 18.12
N ARG A 122 11.59 -15.52 17.98
CA ARG A 122 12.74 -16.01 17.19
C ARG A 122 13.38 -17.30 17.71
N LYS A 123 13.13 -17.69 18.97
CA LYS A 123 13.64 -18.95 19.54
C LYS A 123 12.63 -20.09 19.45
N VAL A 124 11.36 -19.77 19.26
CA VAL A 124 10.24 -20.72 19.24
C VAL A 124 9.88 -21.12 17.80
N ILE A 125 10.06 -20.21 16.84
CA ILE A 125 9.86 -20.40 15.40
C ILE A 125 11.23 -20.48 14.73
#